data_AF-A0A4Q4D0V1-F1
#
_entry.id   AF-A0A4Q4D0V1-F1
#
_cell.length_a   1.000
_cell.length_b   1.000
_cell.length_c   1.000
_cell.angle_alpha   90.00
_cell.angle_beta   90.00
_cell.angle_gamma   90.00
#
_symmetry.space_group_name_H-M   'P 1'
#
loop_
_entity.id
_entity.type
_entity.pdbx_description
1 polymer ?
#
loop_
_entity_poly.entity_id
_entity_poly.type
_entity_poly.pdbx_seq_one_letter_code
_entity_poly.pdbx_strand_id
1 'polypeptide(L)'
;MSALLTSGDVLSAASETNDHQALTATLFLLVVLLTVGITFWASRNTKTAADYYAGGRSFSGVQNGFAIGGDYMSAASFLGISGAIALSGYDGFLYSIGFLVAWLVALLLVAELLRNSGRFTMADQLAYRMRQKP
;
A
#
# COMPACT_ATOMS: atom_id res chain seq x y z
N MET A 1 -13.26 -27.56 -37.21
CA MET A 1 -12.65 -28.81 -36.73
C MET A 1 -12.75 -28.79 -35.21
N SER A 2 -13.86 -29.31 -34.69
CA SER A 2 -14.26 -29.17 -33.27
C SER A 2 -13.61 -30.28 -32.46
N ALA A 3 -12.75 -29.95 -31.51
CA ALA A 3 -12.18 -30.92 -30.59
C ALA A 3 -13.24 -31.29 -29.54
N LEU A 4 -13.72 -32.53 -29.58
CA LEU A 4 -14.59 -33.10 -28.57
C LEU A 4 -13.75 -33.36 -27.32
N LEU A 5 -13.79 -32.45 -26.34
CA LEU A 5 -13.20 -32.66 -25.01
C LEU A 5 -13.79 -33.93 -24.41
N THR A 6 -12.96 -34.95 -24.18
CA THR A 6 -13.41 -36.20 -23.55
C THR A 6 -13.69 -35.96 -22.07
N SER A 7 -14.58 -36.75 -21.48
CA SER A 7 -14.94 -36.69 -20.06
C SER A 7 -13.73 -36.83 -19.12
N GLY A 8 -12.62 -37.40 -19.58
CA GLY A 8 -11.34 -37.44 -18.86
C GLY A 8 -10.59 -36.10 -18.83
N ASP A 9 -10.66 -35.30 -19.90
CA ASP A 9 -9.99 -34.00 -19.99
C ASP A 9 -10.67 -32.97 -19.09
N VAL A 10 -12.00 -33.00 -19.01
CA VAL A 10 -12.77 -32.11 -18.12
C VAL A 10 -12.57 -32.46 -16.64
N LEU A 11 -12.38 -33.74 -16.30
CA LEU A 11 -12.12 -34.17 -14.93
C LEU A 11 -10.68 -33.82 -14.51
N SER A 12 -9.72 -33.98 -15.42
CA SER A 12 -8.32 -33.56 -15.23
C SER A 12 -8.21 -32.03 -15.07
N ALA A 13 -8.86 -31.26 -15.95
CA ALA A 13 -8.91 -29.80 -15.84
C ALA A 13 -9.64 -29.32 -14.58
N ALA A 14 -10.70 -30.01 -14.15
CA ALA A 14 -11.37 -29.72 -12.89
C ALA A 14 -10.47 -30.00 -11.68
N SER A 15 -9.67 -31.07 -11.69
CA SER A 15 -8.68 -31.35 -10.64
C SER A 15 -7.62 -30.25 -10.56
N GLU A 16 -6.99 -29.92 -11.68
CA GLU A 16 -5.94 -28.90 -11.78
C GLU A 16 -6.44 -27.50 -11.34
N THR A 17 -7.67 -27.14 -11.71
CA THR A 17 -8.26 -25.85 -11.30
C THR A 17 -8.58 -25.79 -9.80
N ASN A 18 -9.04 -26.89 -9.20
CA ASN A 18 -9.23 -26.98 -7.75
C ASN A 18 -7.90 -26.87 -7.00
N ASP A 19 -6.84 -27.48 -7.50
CA ASP A 19 -5.50 -27.38 -6.92
C ASP A 19 -4.96 -25.95 -6.99
N HIS A 20 -5.13 -25.26 -8.12
CA HIS A 20 -4.72 -23.85 -8.26
C HIS A 20 -5.53 -22.90 -7.37
N GLN A 21 -6.85 -23.13 -7.24
CA GLN A 21 -7.71 -22.34 -6.36
C GLN A 21 -7.35 -22.55 -4.89
N ALA A 22 -7.07 -23.79 -4.49
CA ALA A 22 -6.62 -24.12 -3.14
C ALA A 22 -5.26 -23.47 -2.83
N LEU A 23 -4.31 -23.50 -3.78
CA LEU A 23 -3.01 -22.86 -3.64
C LEU A 23 -3.13 -21.33 -3.52
N THR A 24 -3.90 -20.68 -4.38
CA THR A 24 -4.09 -19.21 -4.32
C THR A 24 -4.82 -18.78 -3.05
N ALA A 25 -5.87 -19.49 -2.64
CA ALA A 25 -6.57 -19.22 -1.39
C ALA A 25 -5.63 -19.40 -0.18
N THR A 26 -4.80 -20.45 -0.19
CA THR A 26 -3.83 -20.70 0.89
C THR A 26 -2.78 -19.60 0.97
N LEU A 27 -2.20 -19.19 -0.16
CA LEU A 27 -1.22 -18.10 -0.21
C LEU A 27 -1.83 -16.77 0.25
N PHE A 28 -3.06 -16.46 -0.17
CA PHE A 28 -3.77 -15.27 0.27
C PHE A 28 -3.97 -15.26 1.79
N LEU A 29 -4.52 -16.34 2.35
CA LEU A 29 -4.75 -16.46 3.78
C LEU A 29 -3.43 -16.42 4.57
N LEU A 30 -2.37 -17.04 4.07
CA LEU A 30 -1.05 -17.01 4.69
C LEU A 30 -0.53 -15.58 4.80
N VAL A 31 -0.58 -14.79 3.73
CA VAL A 31 -0.13 -13.39 3.74
C VAL A 31 -0.97 -12.55 4.70
N VAL A 32 -2.29 -12.73 4.72
CA VAL A 32 -3.19 -12.00 5.63
C VAL A 32 -2.88 -12.34 7.09
N LEU A 33 -2.79 -13.62 7.42
CA LEU A 33 -2.50 -14.08 8.78
C LEU A 33 -1.11 -13.64 9.26
N LEU A 34 -0.10 -13.69 8.38
CA LEU A 34 1.24 -13.21 8.66
C LEU A 34 1.22 -11.70 8.95
N THR A 35 0.54 -10.92 8.11
CA THR A 35 0.43 -9.47 8.28
C THR A 35 -0.25 -9.12 9.60
N VAL A 36 -1.42 -9.72 9.88
CA VAL A 36 -2.15 -9.52 11.15
C VAL A 36 -1.33 -9.98 12.35
N GLY A 37 -0.63 -11.10 12.23
CA GLY A 37 0.25 -11.63 13.28
C GLY A 37 1.38 -10.66 13.63
N ILE A 38 2.06 -10.11 12.63
CA ILE A 38 3.12 -9.09 12.82
C ILE A 38 2.51 -7.82 13.42
N THR A 39 1.38 -7.33 12.92
CA THR A 39 0.72 -6.14 13.46
C THR A 39 0.31 -6.31 14.92
N PHE A 40 -0.24 -7.47 15.28
CA PHE A 40 -0.65 -7.76 16.66
C PHE A 40 0.55 -7.85 17.59
N TRP A 41 1.64 -8.50 17.16
CA TRP A 41 2.89 -8.54 17.91
C TRP A 41 3.46 -7.13 18.11
N ALA A 42 3.53 -6.33 17.04
CA ALA A 42 4.03 -4.95 17.12
C ALA A 42 3.16 -4.08 18.04
N SER A 43 1.84 -4.22 17.97
CA SER A 43 0.89 -3.47 18.80
C SER A 43 1.07 -3.74 20.30
N ARG A 44 1.55 -4.92 20.70
CA ARG A 44 1.84 -5.22 22.12
C ARG A 44 3.09 -4.52 22.64
N ASN A 45 4.00 -4.12 21.76
CA ASN A 45 5.23 -3.42 22.11
C ASN A 45 5.06 -1.90 22.16
N THR A 46 3.95 -1.35 21.65
CA THR A 46 3.65 0.08 21.64
C THR A 46 3.03 0.54 22.97
N LYS A 47 3.66 1.48 23.68
CA LYS A 47 3.18 1.94 25.01
C LYS A 47 2.87 3.43 25.09
N THR A 48 3.53 4.26 24.30
CA THR A 48 3.33 5.72 24.29
C THR A 48 2.77 6.23 22.97
N ALA A 49 2.23 7.45 22.96
CA ALA A 49 1.78 8.11 21.73
C ALA A 49 2.93 8.32 20.74
N ALA A 50 4.15 8.58 21.22
CA ALA A 50 5.33 8.67 20.38
C ALA A 50 5.70 7.32 19.75
N ASP A 51 5.50 6.22 20.47
CA ASP A 51 5.70 4.86 19.92
C ASP A 51 4.64 4.53 18.87
N TYR A 52 3.39 4.97 19.08
CA TYR A 52 2.28 4.68 18.16
C TYR A 52 2.35 5.51 16.87
N TYR A 53 2.62 6.81 16.98
CA TYR A 53 2.60 7.71 15.82
C TYR A 53 3.96 7.89 15.13
N ALA A 54 5.06 7.75 15.87
CA ALA A 54 6.40 7.97 15.32
C ALA A 54 7.34 6.76 15.48
N GLY A 55 6.84 5.63 15.98
CA GLY A 55 7.67 4.44 16.22
C GLY A 55 8.86 4.73 17.13
N GLY A 56 8.71 5.64 18.11
CA GLY A 56 9.81 6.05 18.99
C GLY A 56 10.94 6.80 18.27
N ARG A 57 10.73 7.23 17.01
CA ARG A 57 11.74 7.83 16.12
C ARG A 57 12.96 6.93 15.89
N SER A 58 12.79 5.60 16.01
CA SER A 58 13.89 4.63 15.94
C SER A 58 14.13 4.04 14.55
N PHE A 59 13.24 4.28 13.58
CA PHE A 59 13.37 3.72 12.23
C PHE A 59 14.47 4.42 11.41
N SER A 60 15.25 3.64 10.66
CA SER A 60 16.24 4.19 9.73
C SER A 60 15.58 4.84 8.53
N GLY A 61 16.28 5.78 7.87
CA GLY A 61 15.76 6.45 6.67
C GLY A 61 15.37 5.49 5.55
N VAL A 62 16.10 4.37 5.41
CA VAL A 62 15.83 3.34 4.41
C VAL A 62 14.57 2.54 4.76
N GLN A 63 14.38 2.16 6.04
CA GLN A 63 13.17 1.47 6.49
C GLN A 63 11.92 2.34 6.29
N ASN A 64 12.01 3.62 6.65
CA ASN A 64 10.93 4.57 6.43
C ASN A 64 10.65 4.79 4.93
N GLY A 65 11.71 4.82 4.10
CA GLY A 65 11.59 4.90 2.64
C GLY A 65 10.86 3.70 2.04
N PHE A 66 11.19 2.48 2.47
CA PHE A 66 10.48 1.28 2.04
C PHE A 66 9.03 1.24 2.51
N ALA A 67 8.75 1.71 3.74
CA ALA A 67 7.38 1.80 4.24
C ALA A 67 6.51 2.75 3.39
N ILE A 68 7.05 3.94 3.10
CA ILE A 68 6.36 4.96 2.27
C ILE A 68 6.21 4.49 0.82
N GLY A 69 7.24 3.87 0.25
CA GLY A 69 7.16 3.27 -1.08
C GLY A 69 6.14 2.14 -1.16
N GLY A 70 6.04 1.32 -0.10
CA GLY A 70 5.03 0.27 0.03
C GLY A 70 3.61 0.80 0.04
N ASP A 71 3.35 1.86 0.80
CA ASP A 71 2.04 2.52 0.84
C ASP A 71 1.62 3.07 -0.55
N TYR A 72 2.56 3.66 -1.28
CA TYR A 72 2.32 4.12 -2.64
C TYR A 72 1.96 2.98 -3.62
N MET A 73 2.47 1.76 -3.42
CA MET A 73 2.20 0.60 -4.28
C MET A 73 0.87 -0.11 -3.99
N SER A 74 0.02 0.46 -3.13
CA SER A 74 -1.29 -0.10 -2.77
C SER A 74 -2.14 -0.49 -4.00
N ALA A 75 -3.11 -1.39 -3.78
CA ALA A 75 -4.05 -1.85 -4.80
C ALA A 75 -4.78 -0.70 -5.52
N ALA A 76 -5.04 0.40 -4.79
CA ALA A 76 -5.62 1.61 -5.36
C ALA A 76 -4.72 2.25 -6.44
N SER A 77 -3.41 2.30 -6.22
CA SER A 77 -2.45 2.82 -7.20
C SER A 77 -2.30 1.86 -8.37
N PHE A 78 -2.23 0.55 -8.12
CA PHE A 78 -2.15 -0.46 -9.19
C PHE A 78 -3.37 -0.44 -10.11
N LEU A 79 -4.58 -0.55 -9.52
CA LEU A 79 -5.84 -0.51 -10.27
C LEU A 79 -6.12 0.88 -10.84
N GLY A 80 -5.73 1.94 -10.13
CA GLY A 80 -5.91 3.33 -10.57
C GLY A 80 -5.11 3.65 -11.82
N ILE A 81 -3.81 3.31 -11.83
CA ILE A 81 -2.94 3.55 -12.99
C ILE A 81 -3.33 2.65 -14.16
N SER A 82 -3.52 1.35 -13.93
CA SER A 82 -3.94 0.42 -14.99
C SER A 82 -5.31 0.77 -15.57
N GLY A 83 -6.26 1.16 -14.71
CA GLY A 83 -7.58 1.64 -15.13
C GLY A 83 -7.52 2.95 -15.91
N ALA A 84 -6.72 3.92 -15.45
CA ALA A 84 -6.53 5.18 -16.17
C ALA A 84 -5.92 4.96 -17.57
N ILE A 85 -4.95 4.06 -17.69
CA ILE A 85 -4.35 3.68 -18.99
C ILE A 85 -5.38 2.94 -19.86
N ALA A 86 -6.17 2.03 -19.28
CA ALA A 86 -7.19 1.30 -20.03
C ALA A 86 -8.27 2.22 -20.62
N LEU A 87 -8.63 3.29 -19.90
CA LEU A 87 -9.67 4.24 -20.32
C LEU A 87 -9.14 5.36 -21.23
N SER A 88 -7.96 5.91 -20.92
CA SER A 88 -7.43 7.13 -21.56
C SER A 88 -6.16 6.88 -22.39
N GLY A 89 -5.70 5.63 -22.50
CA GLY A 89 -4.51 5.27 -23.26
C GLY A 89 -3.25 5.98 -22.79
N TYR A 90 -2.54 6.62 -23.74
CA TYR A 90 -1.27 7.30 -23.49
C TYR A 90 -1.39 8.48 -22.52
N ASP A 91 -2.51 9.19 -22.53
CA ASP A 91 -2.73 10.33 -21.63
C ASP A 91 -2.88 9.88 -20.18
N GLY A 92 -3.49 8.70 -19.95
CA GLY A 92 -3.56 8.07 -18.63
C GLY A 92 -2.19 7.69 -18.07
N PHE A 93 -1.27 7.26 -18.95
CA PHE A 93 0.11 6.98 -18.58
C PHE A 93 0.87 8.27 -18.22
N LEU A 94 0.77 9.32 -19.03
CA LEU A 94 1.38 10.61 -18.74
C LEU A 94 0.86 11.22 -17.43
N TYR A 95 -0.44 11.13 -17.18
CA TYR A 95 -1.04 11.58 -15.92
C TYR A 95 -0.48 10.82 -14.71
N SER A 96 -0.28 9.51 -14.84
CA SER A 96 0.28 8.66 -13.78
C SER A 96 1.73 9.04 -13.44
N ILE A 97 2.54 9.40 -14.44
CA ILE A 97 3.90 9.93 -14.21
C ILE A 97 3.82 11.27 -13.46
N GLY A 98 2.91 12.16 -13.87
CA GLY A 98 2.69 13.44 -13.20
C GLY A 98 2.35 13.26 -11.72
N PHE A 99 1.48 12.29 -11.40
CA PHE A 99 1.13 11.95 -10.02
C PHE A 99 2.33 11.44 -9.22
N LEU A 100 3.14 10.53 -9.79
CA LEU A 100 4.35 10.02 -9.15
C LEU A 100 5.35 11.14 -8.84
N VAL A 101 5.59 12.04 -9.79
CA VAL A 101 6.51 13.17 -9.62
C VAL A 101 5.98 14.15 -8.57
N ALA A 102 4.69 14.47 -8.61
CA ALA A 102 4.06 15.34 -7.61
C ALA A 102 4.17 14.76 -6.19
N TRP A 103 4.00 13.45 -6.05
CA TRP A 103 4.18 12.74 -4.78
C TRP A 103 5.62 12.85 -4.27
N LEU A 104 6.64 12.66 -5.12
CA LEU A 104 8.04 12.86 -4.75
C LEU A 104 8.33 14.30 -4.32
N VAL A 105 7.81 15.29 -5.06
CA VAL A 105 7.95 16.71 -4.71
C VAL A 105 7.31 17.00 -3.36
N ALA A 106 6.12 16.47 -3.09
CA ALA A 106 5.46 16.60 -1.80
C ALA A 106 6.27 15.95 -0.66
N LEU A 107 6.87 14.77 -0.89
CA LEU A 107 7.75 14.13 0.08
C LEU A 107 9.01 14.94 0.36
N LEU A 108 9.65 15.53 -0.66
CA LEU A 108 10.87 16.30 -0.48
C LEU A 108 10.62 17.67 0.17
N LEU A 109 9.54 18.36 -0.20
CA LEU A 109 9.29 19.74 0.27
C LEU A 109 8.40 19.80 1.51
N VAL A 110 7.33 19.00 1.54
CA VAL A 110 6.30 19.09 2.60
C VAL A 110 6.64 18.15 3.76
N ALA A 111 7.16 16.95 3.49
CA ALA A 111 7.42 16.00 4.57
C ALA A 111 8.51 16.48 5.53
N GLU A 112 9.53 17.21 5.08
CA GLU A 112 10.55 17.77 5.98
C GLU A 112 9.96 18.82 6.93
N LEU A 113 9.10 19.71 6.43
CA LEU A 113 8.41 20.70 7.25
C LEU A 113 7.53 20.04 8.32
N LEU A 114 6.78 19.00 7.94
CA LEU A 114 5.92 18.26 8.86
C LEU A 114 6.72 17.41 9.86
N ARG A 115 7.86 16.83 9.44
CA ARG A 115 8.74 16.06 10.34
C ARG A 115 9.36 16.92 11.44
N ASN A 116 9.65 18.18 11.11
CA ASN A 116 10.34 19.11 12.00
C ASN A 116 9.37 19.87 12.94
N SER A 117 8.04 19.78 12.74
CA SER A 117 7.06 20.47 13.57
C SER A 117 6.80 19.81 14.94
N GLY A 118 7.25 18.57 15.13
CA GLY A 118 7.11 17.83 16.37
C GLY A 118 5.67 17.39 16.70
N ARG A 119 4.72 17.56 15.76
CA ARG A 119 3.31 17.15 15.91
C ARG A 119 3.06 15.79 15.27
N PHE A 120 2.09 15.05 15.79
CA PHE A 120 1.81 13.67 15.36
C PHE A 120 0.72 13.55 14.30
N THR A 121 -0.15 14.56 14.15
CA THR A 121 -1.27 14.51 13.20
C THR A 121 -1.34 15.76 12.33
N MET A 122 -1.86 15.60 11.11
CA MET A 122 -2.13 16.72 10.21
C MET A 122 -3.13 17.73 10.82
N ALA A 123 -4.09 17.23 11.58
CA ALA A 123 -5.07 18.06 12.28
C ALA A 123 -4.40 18.97 13.34
N ASP A 124 -3.44 18.45 14.11
CA ASP A 124 -2.69 19.25 15.09
C ASP A 124 -1.83 20.33 14.40
N GLN A 125 -1.24 19.99 13.24
CA GLN A 125 -0.48 20.96 12.46
C GLN A 125 -1.37 22.10 11.91
N LEU A 126 -2.56 21.75 11.41
CA LEU A 126 -3.53 22.73 10.93
C LEU A 126 -4.08 23.59 12.07
N ALA A 127 -4.42 22.97 13.20
CA ALA A 127 -4.89 23.66 14.40
C ALA A 127 -3.82 24.61 14.96
N TYR A 128 -2.55 24.21 14.95
CA TYR A 128 -1.43 25.07 15.33
C TYR A 128 -1.33 26.29 14.40
N ARG A 129 -1.43 26.08 13.08
CA ARG A 129 -1.40 27.16 12.10
C ARG A 129 -2.59 28.12 12.26
N MET A 130 -3.78 27.60 12.57
CA MET A 130 -5.00 28.41 12.74
C MET A 130 -5.15 29.06 14.12
N ARG A 131 -4.49 28.55 15.17
CA ARG A 131 -4.46 29.18 16.51
C ARG A 131 -3.45 30.31 16.62
N GLN A 132 -2.49 30.41 15.72
CA GLN A 132 -1.64 31.59 15.59
C GLN A 132 -2.50 32.77 15.11
N LYS A 133 -3.18 33.46 16.04
CA LYS A 133 -3.67 34.81 15.80
C LYS A 133 -2.46 35.74 15.64
N PRO A 134 -2.53 36.76 14.75
CA PRO A 134 -1.46 37.74 14.58
C PRO A 134 -1.13 38.45 15.89
#